data_AF-I7CUA9-F1
#
_entry.id   AF-I7CUA9-F1
#
_cell.length_a   1.000
_cell.length_b   1.000
_cell.length_c   1.000
_cell.angle_alpha   90.00
_cell.angle_beta   90.00
_cell.angle_gamma   90.00
#
_symmetry.space_group_name_H-M   'P 1'
#
loop_
_entity.id
_entity.type
_entity.pdbx_description
1 polymer ?
#
loop_
_entity_poly.entity_id
_entity_poly.type
_entity_poly.pdbx_seq_one_letter_code
_entity_poly.pdbx_strand_id
1 'polypeptide(L)'
;GQLVQYGRHRQRRSYARISEVLELPNLIEIQTSSYQWFLDEGLREMFQDISPIDDFTGNLSLEFIDYSLGEPKYSVEESKERDVTYAAPLRVKVRLINKETGEVKDQDVFMGDFPLMTETGTFVINGAERVIVSQLVRSPSVYYSGKLDKNGKTGYTATVIPNRGAWLEYETDAKDVVHVRIDRTRKLPITVLLRALGFGSDQEIIDLIGDNEYIRNTLEKDNTETTEKALLEIYERLRPGEPPTVDNAKSLLVSRFFDPKRYDLANVG
;
A
#
# COMPACT_ATOMS: atom_id res chain seq x y z
N GLY A 1 -47.30 24.73 -4.21
CA GLY A 1 -46.65 23.94 -3.15
C GLY A 1 -47.59 22.84 -2.71
N GLN A 2 -47.12 21.59 -2.71
CA GLN A 2 -47.87 20.37 -2.39
C GLN A 2 -47.62 19.95 -0.93
N LEU A 3 -48.60 19.34 -0.27
CA LEU A 3 -48.39 18.74 1.05
C LEU A 3 -47.70 17.38 0.89
N VAL A 4 -46.55 17.22 1.53
CA VAL A 4 -45.75 15.99 1.55
C VAL A 4 -45.76 15.42 2.96
N GLN A 5 -46.09 14.15 3.09
CA GLN A 5 -46.06 13.40 4.34
C GLN A 5 -44.61 13.01 4.69
N TYR A 6 -44.17 13.31 5.91
CA TYR A 6 -42.88 12.92 6.45
C TYR A 6 -43.09 12.08 7.72
N GLY A 7 -42.82 10.77 7.61
CA GLY A 7 -43.11 9.80 8.67
C GLY A 7 -44.61 9.63 8.93
N ARG A 8 -44.98 9.08 10.09
CA ARG A 8 -46.40 8.76 10.40
C ARG A 8 -47.22 9.97 10.87
N HIS A 9 -46.59 11.01 11.42
CA HIS A 9 -47.30 12.05 12.20
C HIS A 9 -47.22 13.47 11.65
N ARG A 10 -46.50 13.73 10.54
CA ARG A 10 -46.21 15.10 10.10
C ARG A 10 -46.35 15.31 8.60
N GLN A 11 -46.98 16.41 8.21
CA GLN A 11 -47.01 16.89 6.83
C GLN A 11 -46.31 18.24 6.72
N ARG A 12 -45.60 18.47 5.62
CA ARG A 12 -44.98 19.77 5.30
C ARG A 12 -45.35 20.18 3.89
N ARG A 13 -45.59 21.49 3.69
CA ARG A 13 -45.84 22.04 2.36
C ARG A 13 -44.51 22.21 1.62
N SER A 14 -44.27 21.38 0.62
CA SER A 14 -43.10 21.46 -0.27
C SER A 14 -43.41 22.34 -1.49
N TYR A 15 -42.45 23.17 -1.87
CA TYR A 15 -42.49 23.96 -3.11
C TYR A 15 -41.56 23.40 -4.20
N ALA A 16 -41.05 22.17 -4.01
CA ALA A 16 -40.23 21.48 -4.99
C ALA A 16 -40.94 21.42 -6.35
N ARG A 17 -40.19 21.71 -7.41
CA ARG A 17 -40.67 21.72 -8.81
C ARG A 17 -40.07 20.59 -9.66
N ILE A 18 -39.13 19.84 -9.08
CA ILE A 18 -38.47 18.68 -9.68
C ILE A 18 -38.89 17.42 -8.93
N SER A 19 -38.94 16.30 -9.63
CA SER A 19 -39.22 14.98 -9.04
C SER A 19 -37.94 14.37 -8.48
N GLU A 20 -38.03 13.76 -7.30
CA GLU A 20 -36.98 12.88 -6.77
C GLU A 20 -36.92 11.62 -7.63
N VAL A 21 -35.76 11.34 -8.22
CA VAL A 21 -35.54 10.19 -9.11
C VAL A 21 -35.11 8.94 -8.33
N LEU A 22 -34.48 9.14 -7.18
CA LEU A 22 -33.94 8.09 -6.33
C LEU A 22 -34.07 8.53 -4.87
N GLU A 23 -34.37 7.59 -3.98
CA GLU A 23 -34.43 7.86 -2.55
C GLU A 23 -33.02 8.04 -1.96
N LEU A 24 -32.93 8.64 -0.77
CA LEU A 24 -31.66 8.74 -0.08
C LEU A 24 -31.17 7.34 0.32
N PRO A 25 -29.91 6.99 0.03
CA PRO A 25 -29.32 5.75 0.50
C PRO A 25 -29.14 5.79 2.03
N ASN A 26 -28.72 4.67 2.61
CA ASN A 26 -28.36 4.63 4.02
C ASN A 26 -27.12 5.51 4.27
N LEU A 27 -27.28 6.58 5.06
CA LEU A 27 -26.25 7.59 5.25
C LEU A 27 -25.04 7.10 6.06
N ILE A 28 -25.16 5.96 6.77
CA ILE A 28 -24.06 5.32 7.50
C ILE A 28 -23.51 4.08 6.79
N GLU A 29 -24.02 3.78 5.58
CA GLU A 29 -23.67 2.57 4.81
C GLU A 29 -22.17 2.43 4.58
N ILE A 30 -21.47 3.54 4.35
CA ILE A 30 -20.02 3.52 4.10
C ILE A 30 -19.24 2.85 5.26
N GLN A 31 -19.67 3.05 6.50
CA GLN A 31 -19.02 2.46 7.67
C GLN A 31 -19.33 0.97 7.75
N THR A 32 -20.61 0.62 7.70
CA THR A 32 -21.08 -0.77 7.84
C THR A 32 -20.60 -1.65 6.70
N SER A 33 -20.68 -1.17 5.46
CA SER A 33 -20.28 -1.94 4.28
C SER A 33 -18.77 -2.13 4.22
N SER A 34 -17.99 -1.12 4.60
CA SER A 34 -16.52 -1.26 4.66
C SER A 34 -16.08 -2.27 5.71
N TYR A 35 -16.71 -2.29 6.88
CA TYR A 35 -16.35 -3.23 7.94
C TYR A 35 -16.84 -4.65 7.63
N GLN A 36 -18.02 -4.80 7.04
CA GLN A 36 -18.54 -6.09 6.57
C GLN A 36 -17.61 -6.71 5.52
N TRP A 37 -17.22 -5.93 4.50
CA TRP A 37 -16.24 -6.39 3.51
C TRP A 37 -14.91 -6.79 4.15
N PHE A 38 -14.42 -6.01 5.12
CA PHE A 38 -13.18 -6.32 5.82
C PHE A 38 -13.25 -7.66 6.57
N LEU A 39 -14.38 -7.98 7.19
CA LEU A 39 -14.60 -9.29 7.80
C LEU A 39 -14.67 -10.36 6.72
N ASP A 40 -15.58 -10.24 5.77
CA ASP A 40 -15.88 -11.33 4.82
C ASP A 40 -14.70 -11.67 3.90
N GLU A 41 -13.98 -10.66 3.41
CA GLU A 41 -12.93 -10.79 2.40
C GLU A 41 -11.57 -10.28 2.91
N GLY A 42 -11.52 -9.08 3.47
CA GLY A 42 -10.25 -8.40 3.77
C GLY A 42 -9.34 -9.16 4.75
N LEU A 43 -9.88 -9.76 5.81
CA LEU A 43 -9.12 -10.59 6.74
C LEU A 43 -8.53 -11.83 6.05
N ARG A 44 -9.31 -12.46 5.17
CA ARG A 44 -8.87 -13.65 4.43
C ARG A 44 -7.76 -13.31 3.45
N GLU A 45 -7.92 -12.23 2.68
CA GLU A 45 -6.90 -11.73 1.75
C GLU A 45 -5.59 -11.41 2.48
N MET A 46 -5.67 -10.72 3.63
CA MET A 46 -4.50 -10.37 4.44
C MET A 46 -3.76 -11.62 4.93
N PHE A 47 -4.47 -12.63 5.44
CA PHE A 47 -3.82 -13.87 5.89
C PHE A 47 -3.25 -14.70 4.74
N GLN A 48 -3.87 -14.63 3.56
CA GLN A 48 -3.34 -15.26 2.35
C GLN A 48 -2.06 -14.57 1.85
N ASP A 49 -1.96 -13.24 1.91
CA ASP A 49 -0.76 -12.48 1.49
C ASP A 49 0.50 -12.87 2.29
N ILE A 50 0.33 -13.14 3.58
CA ILE A 50 1.45 -13.56 4.44
C ILE A 50 1.74 -15.06 4.39
N SER A 51 0.84 -15.87 3.82
CA SER A 51 0.94 -17.33 3.76
C SER A 51 1.52 -17.80 2.42
N PRO A 52 2.41 -18.81 2.39
CA PRO A 52 2.99 -19.51 3.54
C PRO A 52 4.10 -18.72 4.23
N ILE A 53 4.29 -19.00 5.50
CA ILE A 53 5.44 -18.55 6.29
C ILE A 53 6.39 -19.72 6.44
N ASP A 54 7.51 -19.69 5.72
CA ASP A 54 8.59 -20.65 5.88
C ASP A 54 9.59 -20.21 6.95
N ASP A 55 10.16 -21.17 7.67
CA ASP A 55 11.32 -20.93 8.53
C ASP A 55 12.59 -20.65 7.71
N PHE A 56 13.65 -20.18 8.38
CA PHE A 56 14.90 -19.79 7.71
C PHE A 56 15.55 -20.95 6.94
N THR A 57 15.36 -22.19 7.40
CA THR A 57 15.89 -23.40 6.77
C THR A 57 14.99 -23.95 5.65
N GLY A 58 13.76 -23.47 5.53
CA GLY A 58 12.74 -23.95 4.59
C GLY A 58 12.09 -25.30 4.97
N ASN A 59 12.36 -25.81 6.16
CA ASN A 59 11.94 -27.12 6.66
C ASN A 59 10.54 -27.10 7.30
N LEU A 60 10.21 -26.01 7.98
CA LEU A 60 8.89 -25.79 8.56
C LEU A 60 8.16 -24.74 7.74
N SER A 61 6.90 -25.03 7.40
CA SER A 61 6.02 -24.10 6.68
C SER A 61 4.70 -23.97 7.42
N LEU A 62 4.29 -22.74 7.70
CA LEU A 62 3.02 -22.43 8.31
C LEU A 62 2.07 -21.85 7.27
N GLU A 63 0.96 -22.54 7.04
CA GLU A 63 -0.08 -22.15 6.08
C GLU A 63 -1.33 -21.68 6.80
N PHE A 64 -1.94 -20.61 6.30
CA PHE A 64 -3.27 -20.18 6.70
C PHE A 64 -4.34 -21.04 6.02
N ILE A 65 -5.30 -21.55 6.79
CA ILE A 65 -6.47 -22.27 6.27
C ILE A 65 -7.70 -21.36 6.31
N ASP A 66 -8.05 -20.89 7.51
CA ASP A 66 -9.28 -20.12 7.73
C ASP A 66 -9.21 -19.33 9.04
N TYR A 67 -10.21 -18.49 9.29
CA TYR A 67 -10.38 -17.82 10.57
C TYR A 67 -11.83 -17.94 11.06
N SER A 68 -12.02 -17.75 12.36
CA SER A 68 -13.34 -17.68 12.98
C SER A 68 -13.37 -16.56 14.01
N LEU A 69 -14.46 -15.81 14.03
CA LEU A 69 -14.79 -14.86 15.10
C LEU A 69 -15.79 -15.53 16.04
N GLY A 70 -15.50 -15.51 17.33
CA GLY A 70 -16.44 -15.97 18.35
C GLY A 70 -17.51 -14.94 18.66
N GLU A 71 -18.26 -15.19 19.74
CA GLU A 71 -19.26 -14.25 20.23
C GLU A 71 -18.62 -13.18 21.13
N PRO A 72 -19.13 -11.94 21.11
CA PRO A 72 -18.69 -10.91 22.02
C PRO A 72 -19.03 -11.28 23.46
N LYS A 73 -18.11 -10.99 24.38
CA LYS A 73 -18.25 -11.35 25.80
C LYS A 73 -19.36 -10.58 26.52
N TYR A 74 -19.65 -9.37 26.06
CA TYR A 74 -20.59 -8.42 26.66
C TYR A 74 -21.42 -7.76 25.56
N SER A 75 -22.61 -7.29 25.91
CA SER A 75 -23.36 -6.41 25.02
C SER A 75 -22.67 -5.05 24.83
N VAL A 76 -23.14 -4.25 23.87
CA VAL A 76 -22.67 -2.88 23.65
C VAL A 76 -22.89 -2.00 24.89
N GLU A 77 -24.03 -2.15 25.57
CA GLU A 77 -24.38 -1.39 26.78
C GLU A 77 -23.51 -1.80 27.97
N GLU A 78 -23.36 -3.10 28.21
CA GLU A 78 -22.50 -3.62 29.28
C GLU A 78 -21.04 -3.23 29.08
N SER A 79 -20.58 -3.18 27.83
CA SER A 79 -19.21 -2.79 27.50
C SER A 79 -18.93 -1.33 27.87
N LYS A 80 -19.93 -0.45 27.69
CA LYS A 80 -19.88 0.96 28.13
C LYS A 80 -19.90 1.09 29.65
N GLU A 81 -20.77 0.35 30.33
CA GLU A 81 -20.89 0.40 31.79
C GLU A 81 -19.64 -0.12 32.52
N ARG A 82 -18.93 -1.08 31.93
CA ARG A 82 -17.76 -1.74 32.53
C ARG A 82 -16.42 -1.14 32.09
N ASP A 83 -16.42 -0.09 31.28
CA ASP A 83 -15.22 0.50 30.69
C ASP A 83 -14.35 -0.51 29.89
N VAL A 84 -14.99 -1.46 29.21
CA VAL A 84 -14.32 -2.49 28.39
C VAL A 84 -14.57 -2.29 26.90
N THR A 85 -13.80 -2.99 26.06
CA THR A 85 -13.95 -2.96 24.61
C THR A 85 -14.98 -3.99 24.14
N TYR A 86 -15.91 -3.59 23.28
CA TYR A 86 -16.85 -4.50 22.62
C TYR A 86 -16.11 -5.29 21.53
N ALA A 87 -15.75 -6.53 21.83
CA ALA A 87 -14.90 -7.36 20.99
C ALA A 87 -15.28 -8.85 21.09
N ALA A 88 -14.92 -9.58 20.04
CA ALA A 88 -15.07 -11.03 19.93
C ALA A 88 -13.70 -11.71 19.76
N PRO A 89 -13.51 -12.93 20.28
CA PRO A 89 -12.25 -13.64 20.15
C PRO A 89 -12.01 -14.09 18.69
N LEU A 90 -10.90 -13.66 18.10
CA LEU A 90 -10.44 -14.11 16.78
C LEU A 90 -9.55 -15.33 16.92
N ARG A 91 -9.92 -16.43 16.25
CA ARG A 91 -9.11 -17.64 16.13
C ARG A 91 -8.77 -17.90 14.67
N VAL A 92 -7.53 -18.25 14.40
CA VAL A 92 -7.05 -18.58 13.07
C VAL A 92 -6.66 -20.05 13.02
N LYS A 93 -7.19 -20.77 12.04
CA LYS A 93 -6.84 -22.15 11.76
C LYS A 93 -5.60 -22.16 10.87
N VAL A 94 -4.50 -22.66 11.42
CA VAL A 94 -3.22 -22.78 10.73
C VAL A 94 -2.84 -24.24 10.53
N ARG A 95 -2.06 -24.50 9.49
CA ARG A 95 -1.44 -25.80 9.20
C ARG A 95 0.06 -25.68 9.28
N LEU A 96 0.68 -26.42 10.19
CA LEU A 96 2.12 -26.59 10.25
C LEU A 96 2.51 -27.82 9.44
N ILE A 97 3.33 -27.61 8.41
CA ILE A 97 3.93 -28.64 7.56
C ILE A 97 5.40 -28.76 7.93
N ASN A 98 5.80 -29.93 8.42
CA ASN A 98 7.22 -30.27 8.55
C ASN A 98 7.64 -31.05 7.30
N LYS A 99 8.46 -30.42 6.45
CA LYS A 99 8.93 -31.00 5.18
C LYS A 99 9.96 -32.11 5.38
N GLU A 100 10.65 -32.16 6.52
CA GLU A 100 11.61 -33.22 6.84
C GLU A 100 10.91 -34.52 7.24
N THR A 101 9.89 -34.43 8.10
CA THR A 101 9.16 -35.60 8.62
C THR A 101 7.91 -35.95 7.82
N GLY A 102 7.40 -35.03 7.01
CA GLY A 102 6.11 -35.13 6.33
C GLY A 102 4.92 -34.95 7.28
N GLU A 103 5.14 -34.57 8.53
CA GLU A 103 4.05 -34.34 9.49
C GLU A 103 3.27 -33.07 9.14
N VAL A 104 1.95 -33.19 9.16
CA VAL A 104 1.00 -32.08 8.98
C VAL A 104 0.14 -31.97 10.23
N LYS A 105 0.12 -30.79 10.86
CA LYS A 105 -0.68 -30.52 12.06
C LYS A 105 -1.52 -29.27 11.85
N ASP A 106 -2.84 -29.44 11.91
CA ASP A 106 -3.79 -28.33 11.91
C ASP A 106 -4.08 -27.91 13.35
N GLN A 107 -4.04 -26.62 13.64
CA GLN A 107 -4.31 -26.07 14.97
C GLN A 107 -5.06 -24.75 14.89
N ASP A 108 -6.01 -24.56 15.81
CA ASP A 108 -6.67 -23.29 16.02
C ASP A 108 -5.87 -22.44 17.01
N VAL A 109 -5.35 -21.31 16.54
CA VAL A 109 -4.54 -20.37 17.32
C VAL A 109 -5.38 -19.15 17.67
N PHE A 110 -5.39 -18.80 18.96
CA PHE A 110 -6.02 -17.55 19.41
C PHE A 110 -5.14 -16.36 19.05
N MET A 111 -5.65 -15.46 18.21
CA MET A 111 -4.92 -14.27 17.77
C MET A 111 -5.13 -13.07 18.71
N GLY A 112 -6.27 -13.02 19.39
CA GLY A 112 -6.64 -11.91 20.27
C GLY A 112 -8.13 -11.59 20.18
N ASP A 113 -8.57 -10.64 20.99
CA ASP A 113 -9.93 -10.10 20.90
C ASP A 113 -9.99 -9.01 19.83
N PHE A 114 -10.94 -9.14 18.91
CA PHE A 114 -11.14 -8.25 17.77
C PHE A 114 -12.33 -7.32 18.01
N PRO A 115 -12.14 -5.99 18.02
CA PRO A 115 -13.23 -5.03 18.21
C PRO A 115 -14.29 -5.15 17.11
N LEU A 116 -15.56 -5.24 17.51
CA LEU A 116 -16.70 -5.34 16.60
C LEU A 116 -17.37 -3.98 16.39
N MET A 117 -17.83 -3.74 15.16
CA MET A 117 -18.66 -2.56 14.85
C MET A 117 -20.08 -2.77 15.39
N THR A 118 -20.65 -1.72 15.97
CA THR A 118 -22.05 -1.68 16.42
C THR A 118 -22.99 -1.45 15.24
N GLU A 119 -24.29 -1.68 15.41
CA GLU A 119 -25.31 -1.41 14.38
C GLU A 119 -25.35 0.05 13.92
N THR A 120 -24.84 0.98 14.72
CA THR A 120 -24.79 2.41 14.39
C THR A 120 -23.53 2.83 13.65
N GLY A 121 -22.63 1.89 13.34
CA GLY A 121 -21.37 2.18 12.63
C GLY A 121 -20.27 2.73 13.54
N THR A 122 -20.32 2.45 14.84
CA THR A 122 -19.34 2.90 15.84
C THR A 122 -18.62 1.71 16.49
N PHE A 123 -17.57 2.00 17.26
CA PHE A 123 -16.85 1.01 18.08
C PHE A 123 -16.87 1.44 19.54
N VAL A 124 -17.03 0.49 20.47
CA VAL A 124 -16.84 0.75 21.90
C VAL A 124 -15.44 0.30 22.29
N ILE A 125 -14.56 1.25 22.59
CA ILE A 125 -13.16 0.99 22.98
C ILE A 125 -12.95 1.53 24.39
N ASN A 126 -12.69 0.63 25.35
CA ASN A 126 -12.55 0.95 26.77
C ASN A 126 -13.72 1.80 27.29
N GLY A 127 -14.95 1.35 27.06
CA GLY A 127 -16.19 2.04 27.46
C GLY A 127 -16.60 3.24 26.60
N ALA A 128 -15.69 3.81 25.82
CA ALA A 128 -15.96 5.00 25.01
C ALA A 128 -16.34 4.65 23.57
N GLU A 129 -17.40 5.28 23.06
CA GLU A 129 -17.73 5.20 21.64
C GLU A 129 -16.74 5.97 20.78
N ARG A 130 -16.34 5.35 19.67
CA ARG A 130 -15.42 5.89 18.68
C ARG A 130 -15.94 5.64 17.27
N VAL A 131 -15.60 6.55 16.37
CA VAL A 131 -15.89 6.44 14.95
C VAL A 131 -14.57 6.43 14.19
N ILE A 132 -14.43 5.49 13.26
CA ILE A 132 -13.29 5.47 12.33
C ILE A 132 -13.67 6.35 11.13
N VAL A 133 -12.95 7.46 10.95
CA VAL A 133 -13.26 8.42 9.90
C VAL A 133 -12.48 8.05 8.63
N SER A 134 -13.16 8.08 7.48
CA SER A 134 -12.53 7.82 6.19
C SER A 134 -11.42 8.84 5.91
N GLN A 135 -10.25 8.34 5.53
CA GLN A 135 -9.12 9.17 5.13
C GLN A 135 -9.10 9.32 3.61
N LEU A 136 -8.85 10.55 3.13
CA LEU A 136 -8.56 10.80 1.72
C LEU A 136 -7.05 10.76 1.51
N VAL A 137 -6.60 9.77 0.74
CA VAL A 137 -5.20 9.59 0.35
C VAL A 137 -5.08 9.56 -1.18
N ARG A 138 -3.87 9.83 -1.69
CA ARG A 138 -3.61 9.64 -3.13
C ARG A 138 -3.55 8.16 -3.43
N SER A 139 -4.17 7.77 -4.54
CA SER A 139 -4.12 6.39 -5.04
C SER A 139 -2.69 6.05 -5.51
N PRO A 140 -2.24 4.81 -5.34
CA PRO A 140 -1.02 4.32 -5.99
C PRO A 140 -1.10 4.53 -7.51
N SER A 141 -0.12 5.21 -8.10
CA SER A 141 -0.08 5.47 -9.55
C SER A 141 1.23 6.17 -9.95
N VAL A 142 1.33 6.48 -11.24
CA VAL A 142 2.35 7.39 -11.80
C VAL A 142 1.74 8.77 -12.00
N TYR A 143 2.26 9.75 -11.27
CA TYR A 143 1.82 11.13 -11.36
C TYR A 143 2.84 11.99 -12.09
N TYR A 144 2.39 12.74 -13.10
CA TYR A 144 3.23 13.72 -13.81
C TYR A 144 2.91 15.14 -13.33
N SER A 145 3.92 15.98 -13.25
CA SER A 145 3.72 17.42 -13.05
C SER A 145 4.74 18.24 -13.81
N GLY A 146 4.29 19.37 -14.37
CA GLY A 146 5.15 20.37 -15.01
C GLY A 146 5.17 21.63 -14.17
N LYS A 147 6.37 22.17 -13.91
CA LYS A 147 6.53 23.44 -13.21
C LYS A 147 7.46 24.35 -14.00
N LEU A 148 7.03 25.58 -14.19
CA LEU A 148 7.89 26.63 -14.76
C LEU A 148 8.95 27.00 -13.72
N ASP A 149 10.21 26.91 -14.12
CA ASP A 149 11.33 27.41 -13.32
C ASP A 149 11.38 28.95 -13.34
N LYS A 150 12.30 29.52 -12.57
CA LYS A 150 12.48 30.98 -12.50
C LYS A 150 13.01 31.59 -13.80
N ASN A 151 13.56 30.77 -14.70
CA ASN A 151 14.18 31.18 -15.96
C ASN A 151 13.22 31.01 -17.16
N GLY A 152 11.97 30.60 -16.93
CA GLY A 152 10.97 30.39 -17.97
C GLY A 152 10.97 28.99 -18.59
N LYS A 153 11.83 28.09 -18.14
CA LYS A 153 11.91 26.71 -18.63
C LYS A 153 10.96 25.82 -17.85
N THR A 154 10.24 24.95 -18.57
CA THR A 154 9.33 23.99 -17.94
C THR A 154 10.12 22.76 -17.51
N GLY A 155 10.25 22.55 -16.19
CA GLY A 155 10.77 21.31 -15.62
C GLY A 155 9.63 20.30 -15.48
N TYR A 156 9.84 19.09 -16.00
CA TYR A 156 8.92 17.98 -15.83
C TYR A 156 9.37 17.09 -14.68
N THR A 157 8.40 16.55 -13.96
CA THR A 157 8.60 15.61 -12.88
C THR A 157 7.61 14.47 -13.02
N ALA A 158 8.01 13.28 -12.60
CA ALA A 158 7.14 12.13 -12.48
C ALA A 158 7.35 11.46 -11.12
N THR A 159 6.30 10.93 -10.51
CA THR A 159 6.40 10.23 -9.23
C THR A 159 5.60 8.95 -9.30
N VAL A 160 6.27 7.83 -9.05
CA VAL A 160 5.65 6.51 -8.89
C VAL A 160 5.41 6.31 -7.41
N ILE A 161 4.13 6.29 -7.03
CA ILE A 161 3.67 6.12 -5.66
C ILE A 161 3.13 4.69 -5.53
N PRO A 162 3.79 3.80 -4.76
CA PRO A 162 3.24 2.48 -4.45
C PRO A 162 2.23 2.54 -3.30
N ASN A 163 1.43 1.47 -3.17
CA ASN A 163 0.61 1.21 -1.99
C ASN A 163 1.49 0.94 -0.77
N ARG A 164 2.50 0.07 -0.97
CA ARG A 164 3.52 -0.28 0.02
C ARG A 164 4.87 -0.38 -0.70
N GLY A 165 5.90 0.28 -0.17
CA GLY A 165 7.26 0.18 -0.72
C GLY A 165 7.91 1.53 -1.01
N ALA A 166 9.03 1.48 -1.73
CA ALA A 166 9.88 2.62 -2.01
C ALA A 166 9.31 3.52 -3.13
N TRP A 167 9.40 4.83 -2.97
CA TRP A 167 8.98 5.76 -4.01
C TRP A 167 10.06 5.93 -5.09
N LEU A 168 9.64 6.15 -6.33
CA LEU A 168 10.53 6.59 -7.42
C LEU A 168 10.09 7.98 -7.87
N GLU A 169 11.00 8.94 -7.76
CA GLU A 169 10.76 10.33 -8.16
C GLU A 169 11.73 10.68 -9.30
N TYR A 170 11.20 11.16 -10.41
CA TYR A 170 11.95 11.60 -11.57
C TYR A 170 11.80 13.11 -11.76
N GLU A 171 12.87 13.76 -12.19
CA GLU A 171 12.84 15.19 -12.49
C GLU A 171 13.86 15.58 -13.57
N THR A 172 13.50 16.57 -14.37
CA THR A 172 14.40 17.24 -15.31
C THR A 172 14.94 18.52 -14.69
N ASP A 173 16.25 18.72 -14.76
CA ASP A 173 16.89 19.94 -14.26
C ASP A 173 17.01 21.04 -15.33
N ALA A 174 17.57 22.19 -14.97
CA ALA A 174 17.74 23.33 -15.89
C ALA A 174 18.71 23.04 -17.05
N LYS A 175 19.57 22.02 -16.93
CA LYS A 175 20.55 21.60 -17.93
C LYS A 175 20.08 20.42 -18.79
N ASP A 176 18.77 20.13 -18.76
CA ASP A 176 18.17 19.00 -19.49
C ASP A 176 18.70 17.63 -19.05
N VAL A 177 19.18 17.54 -17.80
CA VAL A 177 19.62 16.27 -17.21
C VAL A 177 18.45 15.65 -16.44
N VAL A 178 18.18 14.38 -16.73
CA VAL A 178 17.10 13.61 -16.10
C VAL A 178 17.64 12.86 -14.89
N HIS A 179 17.05 13.12 -13.73
CA HIS A 179 17.44 12.51 -12.47
C HIS A 179 16.35 11.58 -11.94
N VAL A 180 16.76 10.62 -11.12
CA VAL A 180 15.91 9.78 -10.28
C VAL A 180 16.30 9.94 -8.81
N ARG A 181 15.32 9.87 -7.92
CA ARG A 181 15.50 9.64 -6.48
C ARG A 181 14.78 8.37 -6.11
N ILE A 182 15.49 7.52 -5.37
CA ILE A 182 14.92 6.30 -4.81
C ILE A 182 14.62 6.57 -3.34
N ASP A 183 13.37 6.43 -2.92
CA ASP A 183 12.96 6.53 -1.51
C ASP A 183 13.46 7.81 -0.81
N ARG A 184 13.29 8.96 -1.48
CA ARG A 184 13.70 10.30 -1.00
C ARG A 184 15.20 10.47 -0.73
N THR A 185 16.04 9.60 -1.29
CA THR A 185 17.51 9.77 -1.24
C THR A 185 18.01 10.86 -2.19
N ARG A 186 19.33 11.10 -2.19
CA ARG A 186 19.97 12.06 -3.09
C ARG A 186 19.79 11.65 -4.55
N LYS A 187 19.60 12.65 -5.42
CA LYS A 187 19.45 12.48 -6.86
C LYS A 187 20.63 11.72 -7.48
N LEU A 188 20.30 10.89 -8.46
CA LEU A 188 21.20 10.20 -9.36
C LEU A 188 20.73 10.46 -10.80
N PRO A 189 21.62 10.50 -11.80
CA PRO A 189 21.21 10.41 -13.20
C PRO A 189 20.34 9.16 -13.42
N ILE A 190 19.26 9.26 -14.21
CA ILE A 190 18.36 8.11 -14.43
C ILE A 190 19.08 6.93 -15.09
N THR A 191 20.13 7.19 -15.86
CA THR A 191 20.97 6.18 -16.51
C THR A 191 21.67 5.26 -15.51
N VAL A 192 22.01 5.73 -14.30
CA VAL A 192 22.54 4.87 -13.22
C VAL A 192 21.52 3.79 -12.85
N LEU A 193 20.24 4.13 -12.76
CA LEU A 193 19.19 3.15 -12.48
C LEU A 193 19.01 2.18 -13.66
N LEU A 194 19.07 2.66 -14.90
CA LEU A 194 18.97 1.79 -16.09
C LEU A 194 20.12 0.78 -16.15
N ARG A 195 21.36 1.21 -15.88
CA ARG A 195 22.52 0.32 -15.77
C ARG A 195 22.34 -0.72 -14.68
N ALA A 196 21.90 -0.30 -13.49
CA ALA A 196 21.64 -1.20 -12.38
C ALA A 196 20.55 -2.25 -12.67
N LEU A 197 19.61 -1.94 -13.57
CA LEU A 197 18.57 -2.86 -14.05
C LEU A 197 19.04 -3.81 -15.16
N GLY A 198 20.26 -3.63 -15.70
CA GLY A 198 20.88 -4.54 -16.65
C GLY A 198 21.29 -3.93 -17.99
N PHE A 199 20.98 -2.66 -18.26
CA PHE A 199 21.39 -1.96 -19.48
C PHE A 199 22.75 -1.30 -19.27
N GLY A 200 23.80 -2.12 -19.24
CA GLY A 200 25.12 -1.74 -18.71
C GLY A 200 25.87 -0.71 -19.56
N SER A 201 25.60 -0.62 -20.86
CA SER A 201 26.31 0.28 -21.78
C SER A 201 25.45 1.44 -22.29
N ASP A 202 26.11 2.52 -22.68
CA ASP A 202 25.48 3.73 -23.23
C ASP A 202 24.69 3.42 -24.49
N GLN A 203 25.23 2.55 -25.35
CA GLN A 203 24.58 2.13 -26.58
C GLN A 203 23.28 1.38 -26.29
N GLU A 204 23.26 0.46 -25.32
CA GLU A 204 22.03 -0.24 -24.92
C GLU A 204 20.97 0.72 -24.39
N ILE A 205 21.36 1.73 -23.62
CA ILE A 205 20.43 2.75 -23.10
C ILE A 205 19.86 3.62 -24.22
N ILE A 206 20.70 4.03 -25.19
CA ILE A 206 20.28 4.79 -26.36
C ILE A 206 19.33 3.96 -27.22
N ASP A 207 19.63 2.68 -27.44
CA ASP A 207 18.78 1.78 -28.22
C ASP A 207 17.43 1.52 -27.52
N LEU A 208 17.40 1.51 -26.19
CA LEU A 208 16.20 1.30 -25.39
C LEU A 208 15.24 2.50 -25.40
N ILE A 209 15.76 3.71 -25.16
CA ILE A 209 14.94 4.91 -24.93
C ILE A 209 14.85 5.81 -26.18
N GLY A 210 15.79 5.65 -27.10
CA GLY A 210 15.96 6.51 -28.26
C GLY A 210 16.95 7.63 -28.01
N ASP A 211 17.65 8.00 -29.07
CA ASP A 211 18.69 9.01 -29.06
C ASP A 211 18.11 10.43 -29.02
N ASN A 212 18.24 11.11 -27.87
CA ASN A 212 17.79 12.48 -27.70
C ASN A 212 18.75 13.28 -26.79
N GLU A 213 18.63 14.60 -26.84
CA GLU A 213 19.49 15.53 -26.10
C GLU A 213 19.48 15.30 -24.58
N TYR A 214 18.31 15.01 -23.98
CA TYR A 214 18.20 14.76 -22.55
C TYR A 214 18.97 13.50 -22.13
N ILE A 215 18.86 12.43 -22.90
CA ILE A 215 19.59 11.18 -22.62
C ILE A 215 21.09 11.37 -22.81
N ARG A 216 21.53 12.04 -23.88
CA ARG A 216 22.97 12.35 -24.09
C ARG A 216 23.53 13.17 -22.94
N ASN A 217 22.85 14.26 -22.55
CA ASN A 217 23.26 15.11 -21.44
C ASN A 217 23.29 14.34 -20.11
N THR A 218 22.40 13.36 -19.95
CA THR A 218 22.34 12.53 -18.74
C THR A 218 23.46 11.49 -18.72
N LEU A 219 23.77 10.83 -19.85
CA LEU A 219 24.89 9.91 -19.98
C LEU A 219 26.23 10.63 -19.72
N GLU A 220 26.40 11.86 -20.21
CA GLU A 220 27.60 12.67 -19.90
C GLU A 220 27.74 13.02 -18.40
N LYS A 221 26.65 12.99 -17.63
CA LYS A 221 26.66 13.19 -16.17
C LYS A 221 26.76 11.89 -15.38
N ASP A 222 26.60 10.76 -16.03
CA ASP A 222 26.73 9.45 -15.43
C ASP A 222 28.20 9.08 -15.30
N ASN A 223 28.68 8.96 -14.06
CA ASN A 223 30.05 8.54 -13.79
C ASN A 223 30.19 7.00 -13.75
N THR A 224 29.10 6.27 -13.96
CA THR A 224 29.07 4.82 -13.94
C THR A 224 29.09 4.30 -15.38
N GLU A 225 30.06 3.43 -15.68
CA GLU A 225 30.26 2.87 -17.03
C GLU A 225 29.79 1.41 -17.13
N THR A 226 29.49 0.77 -15.99
CA THR A 226 29.11 -0.64 -15.93
C THR A 226 27.96 -0.85 -14.93
N THR A 227 27.24 -1.96 -15.10
CA THR A 227 26.17 -2.40 -14.22
C THR A 227 26.64 -2.53 -12.76
N GLU A 228 27.84 -3.06 -12.53
CA GLU A 228 28.38 -3.23 -11.19
C GLU A 228 28.64 -1.88 -10.51
N LYS A 229 29.27 -0.93 -11.21
CA LYS A 229 29.51 0.41 -10.66
C LYS A 229 28.19 1.11 -10.33
N ALA A 230 27.18 0.97 -11.18
CA ALA A 230 25.86 1.53 -10.97
C ALA A 230 25.13 0.93 -9.76
N LEU A 231 25.20 -0.39 -9.60
CA LEU A 231 24.67 -1.09 -8.42
C LEU A 231 25.32 -0.60 -7.12
N LEU A 232 26.65 -0.46 -7.11
CA LEU A 232 27.40 0.04 -5.95
C LEU A 232 27.01 1.49 -5.62
N GLU A 233 26.92 2.37 -6.62
CA GLU A 233 26.50 3.77 -6.42
C GLU A 233 25.08 3.85 -5.81
N ILE A 234 24.13 3.06 -6.30
CA ILE A 234 22.78 3.01 -5.72
C ILE A 234 22.83 2.48 -4.27
N TYR A 235 23.61 1.43 -4.01
CA TYR A 235 23.74 0.86 -2.67
C TYR A 235 24.27 1.87 -1.66
N GLU A 236 25.34 2.59 -2.00
CA GLU A 236 25.93 3.60 -1.12
C GLU A 236 24.94 4.72 -0.76
N ARG A 237 24.05 5.09 -1.67
CA ARG A 237 23.00 6.09 -1.41
C ARG A 237 21.89 5.54 -0.51
N LEU A 238 21.54 4.28 -0.66
CA LEU A 238 20.48 3.64 0.14
C LEU A 238 20.97 3.23 1.53
N ARG A 239 22.24 2.85 1.66
CA ARG A 239 22.86 2.37 2.90
C ARG A 239 24.21 3.05 3.14
N PRO A 240 24.22 4.34 3.49
CA PRO A 240 25.46 5.07 3.74
C PRO A 240 26.22 4.45 4.92
N GLY A 241 27.47 4.05 4.70
CA GLY A 241 28.37 3.52 5.73
C GLY A 241 28.48 1.99 5.79
N GLU A 242 27.68 1.24 5.03
CA GLU A 242 27.90 -0.19 4.84
C GLU A 242 28.83 -0.43 3.64
N PRO A 243 29.86 -1.29 3.74
CA PRO A 243 30.74 -1.57 2.61
C PRO A 243 29.95 -2.25 1.47
N PRO A 244 29.91 -1.67 0.27
CA PRO A 244 29.08 -2.17 -0.81
C PRO A 244 29.76 -3.38 -1.49
N THR A 245 28.99 -4.43 -1.75
CA THR A 245 29.36 -5.53 -2.65
C THR A 245 28.32 -5.63 -3.76
N VAL A 246 28.72 -6.09 -4.94
CA VAL A 246 27.81 -6.19 -6.10
C VAL A 246 26.62 -7.10 -5.78
N ASP A 247 26.85 -8.22 -5.09
CA ASP A 247 25.81 -9.18 -4.72
C ASP A 247 24.81 -8.59 -3.73
N ASN A 248 25.29 -7.85 -2.72
CA ASN A 248 24.41 -7.20 -1.75
C ASN A 248 23.64 -6.05 -2.41
N ALA A 249 24.27 -5.31 -3.31
CA ALA A 249 23.64 -4.23 -4.07
C ALA A 249 22.52 -4.73 -4.97
N LYS A 250 22.78 -5.80 -5.72
CA LYS A 250 21.78 -6.48 -6.54
C LYS A 250 20.62 -7.01 -5.70
N SER A 251 20.93 -7.71 -4.61
CA SER A 251 19.91 -8.27 -3.70
C SER A 251 19.06 -7.18 -3.05
N LEU A 252 19.66 -6.04 -2.68
CA LEU A 252 18.94 -4.90 -2.13
C LEU A 252 17.98 -4.29 -3.15
N LEU A 253 18.43 -4.09 -4.39
CA LEU A 253 17.59 -3.53 -5.45
C LEU A 253 16.40 -4.45 -5.74
N VAL A 254 16.67 -5.76 -5.91
CA VAL A 254 15.64 -6.77 -6.17
C VAL A 254 14.63 -6.84 -5.03
N SER A 255 15.09 -6.99 -3.79
CA SER A 255 14.20 -7.05 -2.63
C SER A 255 13.40 -5.76 -2.40
N ARG A 256 13.91 -4.61 -2.83
CA ARG A 256 13.23 -3.33 -2.60
C ARG A 256 12.11 -3.04 -3.60
N PHE A 257 12.22 -3.53 -4.84
CA PHE A 257 11.29 -3.18 -5.93
C PHE A 257 10.56 -4.37 -6.57
N PHE A 258 11.10 -5.58 -6.42
CA PHE A 258 10.61 -6.77 -7.13
C PHE A 258 10.21 -7.91 -6.18
N ASP A 259 10.27 -7.69 -4.87
CA ASP A 259 9.73 -8.61 -3.87
C ASP A 259 8.29 -8.19 -3.53
N PRO A 260 7.26 -9.00 -3.86
CA PRO A 260 5.86 -8.70 -3.57
C PRO A 260 5.57 -8.47 -2.07
N LYS A 261 6.39 -9.06 -1.18
CA LYS A 261 6.26 -8.86 0.27
C LYS A 261 6.70 -7.45 0.70
N ARG A 262 7.50 -6.76 -0.12
CA ARG A 262 8.09 -5.45 0.19
C ARG A 262 7.61 -4.32 -0.72
N TYR A 263 7.14 -4.65 -1.91
CA TYR A 263 6.65 -3.69 -2.91
C TYR A 263 5.30 -4.13 -3.46
N ASP A 264 4.31 -3.25 -3.38
CA ASP A 264 2.93 -3.51 -3.81
C ASP A 264 2.29 -2.21 -4.34
N LEU A 265 1.56 -2.32 -5.45
CA LEU A 265 0.76 -1.24 -6.05
C LEU A 265 -0.73 -1.35 -5.69
N ALA A 266 -1.15 -2.46 -5.08
CA ALA A 266 -2.54 -2.90 -4.91
C ALA A 266 -3.31 -3.00 -6.24
N ASN A 267 -4.50 -3.62 -6.20
CA ASN A 267 -5.34 -3.79 -7.40
C ASN A 267 -5.80 -2.47 -8.05
N VAL A 268 -5.73 -1.36 -7.31
CA VAL A 268 -6.15 -0.03 -7.78
C VAL A 268 -5.04 0.70 -8.57
N GLY A 269 -3.78 0.34 -8.36
CA GLY A 269 -2.61 0.97 -8.99
C GLY A 269 -2.24 0.30 -10.30
#